data_AF-A0A951FB46-F1
#
_entry.id   AF-A0A951FB46-F1
#
_cell.length_a   1.000
_cell.length_b   1.000
_cell.length_c   1.000
_cell.angle_alpha   90.00
_cell.angle_beta   90.00
_cell.angle_gamma   90.00
#
_symmetry.space_group_name_H-M   'P 1'
#
loop_
_entity.id
_entity.type
_entity.pdbx_description
1 polymer ?
#
loop_
_entity_poly.entity_id
_entity_poly.type
_entity_poly.pdbx_seq_one_letter_code
_entity_poly.pdbx_strand_id
1 'polypeptide(L)'
;MVSALTLYRTSIGKKVVMALTGLILVGFVVAHMVGNLKIFLGAEAINAYAGFLRDVGEPLLPRETLLWIARIVLLASVVLHITAATQLTIQDRAS
;
A
#
# COMPACT_ATOMS: atom_id res chain seq x y z
N MET A 1 -13.98 17.77 15.06
CA MET A 1 -12.91 16.85 14.57
C MET A 1 -12.72 15.65 15.51
N VAL A 2 -13.80 14.95 15.90
CA VAL A 2 -13.76 13.82 16.88
C VAL A 2 -14.19 12.49 16.25
N SER A 3 -14.93 12.52 15.14
CA SER A 3 -15.61 11.35 14.56
C SER A 3 -14.67 10.21 14.11
N ALA A 4 -13.55 10.53 13.45
CA ALA A 4 -12.61 9.51 12.95
C ALA A 4 -11.90 8.73 14.08
N LEU A 5 -11.54 9.43 15.16
CA LEU A 5 -10.93 8.82 16.35
C LEU A 5 -11.94 7.94 17.10
N THR A 6 -13.20 8.35 17.18
CA THR A 6 -14.27 7.53 17.77
C THR A 6 -14.53 6.28 16.95
N LEU A 7 -14.53 6.37 15.62
CA LEU A 7 -14.73 5.22 14.73
C LEU A 7 -13.63 4.17 14.93
N TYR A 8 -12.36 4.59 15.00
CA TYR A 8 -11.21 3.68 15.18
C TYR A 8 -11.16 3.00 16.56
N ARG A 9 -11.81 3.56 17.59
CA ARG A 9 -11.91 2.90 18.90
C ARG A 9 -12.74 1.62 18.84
N THR A 10 -13.68 1.52 17.92
CA THR A 10 -14.54 0.34 17.75
C THR A 10 -13.82 -0.81 17.05
N SER A 11 -14.25 -2.06 17.30
CA SER A 11 -13.76 -3.23 16.57
C SER A 11 -14.11 -3.16 15.07
N ILE A 12 -15.26 -2.58 14.72
CA ILE A 12 -15.71 -2.38 13.34
C ILE A 12 -14.74 -1.43 12.60
N GLY A 13 -14.42 -0.28 13.18
CA GLY A 13 -13.51 0.69 12.56
C GLY A 13 -12.11 0.11 12.31
N LYS A 14 -11.57 -0.66 13.26
CA LYS A 14 -10.29 -1.36 13.07
C LYS A 14 -10.35 -2.39 11.95
N LYS A 15 -11.44 -3.16 11.83
CA LYS A 15 -11.65 -4.12 10.74
C LYS A 15 -11.71 -3.44 9.38
N VAL A 16 -12.38 -2.29 9.28
CA VAL A 16 -12.42 -1.48 8.04
C VAL A 16 -11.02 -1.00 7.67
N VAL A 17 -10.25 -0.46 8.61
CA VAL A 17 -8.86 -0.03 8.36
C VAL A 17 -8.00 -1.20 7.90
N MET A 18 -8.07 -2.34 8.59
CA MET A 18 -7.33 -3.55 8.23
C MET A 18 -7.68 -4.04 6.81
N ALA A 19 -8.96 -4.06 6.45
CA ALA A 19 -9.43 -4.52 5.15
C ALA A 19 -8.97 -3.59 4.00
N LEU A 20 -9.14 -2.27 4.15
CA LEU A 20 -8.76 -1.31 3.10
C LEU A 20 -7.24 -1.29 2.88
N THR A 21 -6.46 -1.27 3.97
CA THR A 21 -5.00 -1.32 3.88
C THR A 21 -4.52 -2.67 3.32
N GLY A 22 -5.17 -3.78 3.70
CA GLY A 22 -4.89 -5.10 3.14
C GLY A 22 -5.15 -5.17 1.64
N LEU A 23 -6.24 -4.57 1.16
CA LEU A 23 -6.56 -4.49 -0.27
C LEU A 23 -5.47 -3.73 -1.05
N ILE A 24 -5.00 -2.59 -0.52
CA ILE A 24 -3.90 -1.83 -1.12
C ILE A 24 -2.62 -2.69 -1.19
N LEU A 25 -2.27 -3.37 -0.10
CA LEU A 25 -1.06 -4.20 -0.03
C LEU A 25 -1.12 -5.39 -0.99
N VAL A 26 -2.24 -6.09 -1.07
CA VAL A 26 -2.42 -7.22 -2.02
C VAL A 26 -2.36 -6.72 -3.46
N GLY A 27 -3.05 -5.63 -3.78
CA GLY A 27 -2.98 -5.01 -5.11
C GLY A 27 -1.55 -4.63 -5.50
N PHE A 28 -0.80 -4.07 -4.55
CA PHE A 28 0.62 -3.78 -4.74
C PHE A 28 1.45 -5.03 -4.97
N VAL A 29 1.29 -6.09 -4.17
CA VAL A 29 2.07 -7.33 -4.36
C VAL A 29 1.82 -7.91 -5.75
N VAL A 30 0.57 -7.94 -6.22
CA VAL A 30 0.25 -8.41 -7.57
C VAL A 30 0.93 -7.55 -8.63
N ALA A 31 0.76 -6.24 -8.59
CA ALA A 31 1.39 -5.31 -9.55
C ALA A 31 2.92 -5.37 -9.49
N HIS A 32 3.48 -5.49 -8.29
CA HIS A 32 4.92 -5.60 -8.06
C HIS A 32 5.46 -6.89 -8.66
N MET A 33 4.77 -8.01 -8.50
CA MET A 33 5.17 -9.28 -9.11
C MET A 33 5.09 -9.22 -10.62
N VAL A 34 4.04 -8.65 -11.20
CA VAL A 34 3.98 -8.40 -12.66
C VAL A 34 5.18 -7.58 -13.15
N GLY A 35 5.57 -6.54 -12.42
CA GLY A 35 6.76 -5.76 -12.72
C GLY A 35 8.06 -6.57 -12.65
N ASN A 36 8.23 -7.39 -11.61
CA ASN A 36 9.42 -8.24 -11.43
C ASN A 36 9.51 -9.35 -12.47
N LEU A 37 8.38 -9.92 -12.92
CA LEU A 37 8.37 -10.96 -13.95
C LEU A 37 8.97 -10.47 -15.28
N LYS A 38 9.04 -9.15 -15.51
CA LYS A 38 9.75 -8.58 -16.66
C LYS A 38 11.24 -8.92 -16.68
N ILE A 39 11.83 -9.39 -15.57
CA ILE A 39 13.20 -9.91 -15.56
C ILE A 39 13.38 -11.07 -16.55
N PHE A 40 12.35 -11.87 -16.78
CA PHE A 40 12.38 -13.00 -17.73
C PHE A 40 12.32 -12.54 -19.19
N LEU A 41 12.07 -11.26 -19.44
CA LEU A 41 12.04 -10.65 -20.78
C LEU A 41 13.38 -9.98 -21.15
N GLY A 42 14.39 -10.06 -20.27
CA GLY A 42 15.71 -9.48 -20.49
C GLY A 42 15.91 -8.08 -19.90
N ALA A 43 17.17 -7.63 -19.91
CA ALA A 43 17.60 -6.39 -19.25
C ALA A 43 16.91 -5.13 -19.80
N GLU A 44 16.63 -5.09 -21.11
CA GLU A 44 15.97 -3.95 -21.74
C GLU A 44 14.54 -3.76 -21.21
N ALA A 45 13.76 -4.84 -21.14
CA ALA A 45 12.37 -4.79 -20.70
C ALA A 45 12.21 -4.34 -19.23
N ILE A 46 13.09 -4.84 -18.33
CA ILE A 46 13.07 -4.44 -16.92
C ILE A 46 13.55 -2.99 -16.73
N ASN A 47 14.58 -2.56 -17.47
CA ASN A 47 15.08 -1.19 -17.40
C ASN A 47 14.05 -0.19 -17.96
N ALA A 48 13.39 -0.52 -19.08
CA ALA A 48 12.32 0.30 -19.64
C ALA A 48 11.14 0.46 -18.67
N TYR A 49 10.75 -0.63 -17.99
CA TYR A 49 9.73 -0.56 -16.94
C TYR A 49 10.15 0.30 -15.75
N ALA A 50 11.40 0.19 -15.29
CA ALA A 50 11.93 1.03 -14.23
C ALA A 50 12.03 2.51 -14.65
N GLY A 51 12.27 2.81 -15.93
CA GLY A 51 12.19 4.14 -16.50
C GLY A 51 10.76 4.67 -16.44
N PHE A 52 9.80 3.93 -17.01
CA PHE A 52 8.38 4.26 -16.97
C PHE A 52 7.87 4.56 -15.56
N LEU A 53 8.24 3.76 -14.56
CA LEU A 53 7.83 3.98 -13.17
C LEU A 53 8.33 5.31 -12.58
N ARG A 54 9.45 5.84 -13.08
CA ARG A 54 9.97 7.16 -12.68
C ARG A 54 9.32 8.28 -13.49
N ASP A 55 8.97 8.03 -14.75
CA ASP A 55 8.40 9.04 -15.66
C ASP A 55 6.88 9.13 -15.62
N VAL A 56 6.20 8.17 -14.99
CA VAL A 56 4.73 8.16 -14.92
C VAL A 56 4.23 9.41 -14.20
N GLY A 57 3.49 10.24 -14.94
CA GLY A 57 2.99 11.55 -14.48
C GLY A 57 3.68 12.75 -15.14
N GLU A 58 4.81 12.57 -15.84
CA GLU A 58 5.41 13.65 -16.62
C GLU A 58 4.57 14.03 -17.86
N PRO A 59 4.57 15.31 -18.27
CA PRO A 59 5.22 16.46 -17.64
C PRO A 59 4.36 17.13 -16.55
N LEU A 60 3.16 16.59 -16.26
CA LEU A 60 2.21 17.19 -15.31
C LEU A 60 2.77 17.23 -13.88
N LEU A 61 3.52 16.20 -13.49
CA LEU A 61 4.21 16.10 -12.21
C LEU A 61 5.71 15.88 -12.46
N PRO A 62 6.60 16.33 -11.55
CA PRO A 62 8.02 16.03 -11.63
C PRO A 62 8.30 14.52 -11.65
N ARG A 63 9.43 14.14 -12.24
CA ARG A 63 9.95 12.77 -12.21
C ARG A 63 9.88 12.16 -10.81
N GLU A 64 9.47 10.91 -10.75
CA GLU A 64 9.34 10.07 -9.55
C GLU A 64 8.23 10.49 -8.57
N THR A 65 7.47 11.54 -8.84
CA THR A 65 6.43 12.04 -7.91
C THR A 65 5.41 10.96 -7.59
N LEU A 66 4.83 10.32 -8.61
CA LEU A 66 3.86 9.24 -8.41
C LEU A 66 4.49 8.01 -7.72
N LEU A 67 5.76 7.71 -8.01
CA LEU A 67 6.51 6.64 -7.37
C LEU A 67 6.66 6.88 -5.86
N TRP A 68 6.97 8.12 -5.46
CA TRP A 68 7.06 8.49 -4.04
C TRP A 68 5.70 8.50 -3.34
N ILE A 69 4.64 8.97 -4.00
CA ILE A 69 3.28 8.87 -3.47
C ILE A 69 2.93 7.41 -3.19
N ALA A 70 3.18 6.50 -4.15
CA ALA A 70 2.96 5.07 -3.95
C ALA A 70 3.75 4.54 -2.74
N ARG A 71 5.04 4.90 -2.58
CA ARG A 71 5.86 4.49 -1.42
C ARG A 71 5.25 4.94 -0.09
N ILE A 72 4.85 6.21 0.01
CA ILE A 72 4.27 6.76 1.23
C ILE A 72 2.95 6.07 1.55
N VAL A 73 2.08 5.86 0.56
CA VAL A 73 0.80 5.14 0.72
C VAL A 73 1.03 3.71 1.19
N LEU A 74 2.02 3.01 0.64
CA LEU A 74 2.34 1.62 1.02
C LEU A 74 2.92 1.53 2.42
N LEU A 75 3.84 2.43 2.79
CA LEU A 75 4.38 2.51 4.15
C LEU A 75 3.30 2.81 5.18
N ALA A 76 2.40 3.75 4.89
CA ALA A 76 1.27 4.02 5.75
C ALA A 76 0.33 2.80 5.84
N SER A 77 0.05 2.15 4.71
CA SER A 77 -0.85 0.99 4.65
C SER A 77 -0.31 -0.19 5.46
N VAL A 78 0.98 -0.53 5.36
CA VAL A 78 1.55 -1.65 6.12
C VAL A 78 1.54 -1.39 7.63
N VAL A 79 1.90 -0.17 8.06
CA VAL A 79 1.87 0.21 9.48
C VAL A 79 0.44 0.13 10.04
N LEU A 80 -0.53 0.70 9.32
CA LEU A 80 -1.93 0.69 9.74
C LEU A 80 -2.52 -0.73 9.74
N HIS A 81 -2.19 -1.55 8.73
CA HIS A 81 -2.65 -2.92 8.62
C HIS A 81 -2.19 -3.76 9.81
N ILE A 82 -0.88 -3.73 10.11
CA ILE A 82 -0.29 -4.48 11.22
C ILE A 82 -0.87 -4.00 12.55
N THR A 83 -0.96 -2.68 12.76
CA THR A 83 -1.49 -2.12 14.01
C THR A 83 -2.94 -2.55 14.25
N ALA A 84 -3.80 -2.44 13.23
CA ALA A 84 -5.19 -2.86 13.34
C ALA A 84 -5.31 -4.38 13.59
N ALA A 85 -4.52 -5.19 12.89
CA ALA A 85 -4.46 -6.64 13.08
C ALA A 85 -4.09 -7.01 14.52
N THR A 86 -2.98 -6.47 15.04
CA THR A 86 -2.50 -6.72 16.40
C THR A 86 -3.54 -6.32 17.44
N GLN A 87 -4.13 -5.13 17.31
CA GLN A 87 -5.14 -4.64 18.26
C GLN A 87 -6.40 -5.52 18.26
N LEU A 88 -6.85 -5.98 17.09
CA LEU A 88 -8.00 -6.88 16.99
C LEU A 88 -7.70 -8.25 17.59
N THR A 89 -6.52 -8.82 17.34
CA THR A 89 -6.10 -10.09 17.95
C THR A 89 -6.03 -10.01 19.47
N ILE A 90 -5.53 -8.91 20.02
CA ILE A 90 -5.50 -8.70 21.48
C ILE A 90 -6.92 -8.60 22.05
N GLN A 91 -7.82 -7.87 21.39
CA GLN A 91 -9.22 -7.73 21.83
C GLN A 91 -9.98 -9.07 21.80
N ASP A 92 -9.78 -9.85 20.73
CA ASP A 92 -10.42 -11.16 20.56
C ASP A 92 -10.00 -12.15 21.66
N ARG A 93 -8.72 -12.15 22.03
CA ARG A 93 -8.18 -13.01 23.11
C ARG A 93 -8.56 -12.58 24.52
N ALA A 94 -8.96 -11.33 24.71
CA ALA A 94 -9.39 -10.79 26.00
C ALA A 94 -10.90 -10.98 26.26
N SER A 95 -11.62 -11.52 25.27
CA SER A 95 -13.06 -11.83 25.32
C SER A 95 -13.25 -13.32 25.61
#